data_AF-A0A3D1KYR5-F1
#
_entry.id   AF-A0A3D1KYR5-F1
#
_cell.length_a   1.000
_cell.length_b   1.000
_cell.length_c   1.000
_cell.angle_alpha   90.00
_cell.angle_beta   90.00
_cell.angle_gamma   90.00
#
_symmetry.space_group_name_H-M   'P 1'
#
loop_
_entity.id
_entity.type
_entity.pdbx_description
1 polymer ?
#
loop_
_entity_poly.entity_id
_entity_poly.type
_entity_poly.pdbx_seq_one_letter_code
_entity_poly.pdbx_strand_id
1 'polypeptide(L)'
;MQSIFNQGTGKLILLLILTGTIFKSCNLVDNNESDFPDWFVIGNSKETSHKIYQSLQVSTRSANSLFVDVDDDGKNDFEFYTESTMSAGLGYEAIMELKCLNESFFVSCNELYDSLYLKTDTSFVNADNLVKVYIWRKITCAKIDEKYKPYAKETIYYPMSYLAGDTLFYNDYFVSDTFKLLYNPPDYPVSMSGVRKNDTITYNSTTRDYCFLFRYSPGIFIGFKKKADKTEYLGWLKISILDDYKLTILESAIQEK
;
A
#
# COMPACT_ATOMS: atom_id res chain seq x y z
N MET A 1 85.71 -6.75 62.65
CA MET A 1 86.30 -7.79 61.79
C MET A 1 85.13 -8.49 61.10
N GLN A 2 85.09 -8.46 59.77
CA GLN A 2 84.37 -9.36 58.82
C GLN A 2 82.89 -9.73 59.13
N SER A 3 81.87 -9.24 58.39
CA SER A 3 81.49 -9.41 56.97
C SER A 3 80.66 -10.67 56.66
N ILE A 4 79.67 -10.47 55.77
CA ILE A 4 78.99 -11.41 54.83
C ILE A 4 77.65 -11.98 55.37
N PHE A 5 76.48 -11.48 54.92
CA PHE A 5 75.71 -11.72 53.67
C PHE A 5 74.87 -13.03 53.67
N ASN A 6 73.54 -12.90 53.59
CA ASN A 6 72.65 -13.64 52.68
C ASN A 6 71.20 -13.12 52.83
N GLN A 7 70.66 -12.41 51.83
CA GLN A 7 69.90 -12.93 50.67
C GLN A 7 68.42 -13.20 50.98
N GLY A 8 67.55 -12.57 50.17
CA GLY A 8 66.26 -13.15 49.81
C GLY A 8 65.04 -12.42 50.35
N THR A 9 64.57 -11.43 49.59
CA THR A 9 63.15 -11.18 49.26
C THR A 9 63.18 -9.92 48.39
N GLY A 10 62.97 -9.98 47.08
CA GLY A 10 61.92 -10.76 46.44
C GLY A 10 60.81 -9.80 46.08
N LYS A 11 61.04 -9.04 45.01
CA LYS A 11 60.08 -8.43 44.10
C LYS A 11 58.61 -8.81 44.38
N LEU A 12 57.81 -7.89 44.91
CA LEU A 12 56.35 -7.93 44.69
C LEU A 12 55.67 -6.58 44.95
N ILE A 13 56.23 -5.48 44.44
CA ILE A 13 55.53 -4.20 44.35
C ILE A 13 55.79 -3.61 42.96
N LEU A 14 55.29 -4.29 41.94
CA LEU A 14 55.21 -3.74 40.58
C LEU A 14 54.15 -4.48 39.74
N LEU A 15 52.95 -4.67 40.31
CA LEU A 15 51.83 -5.27 39.58
C LEU A 15 50.48 -4.62 39.92
N LEU A 16 50.46 -3.30 40.12
CA LEU A 16 49.23 -2.56 40.40
C LEU A 16 49.13 -1.20 39.68
N ILE A 17 49.97 -0.95 38.66
CA ILE A 17 49.91 0.29 37.85
C ILE A 17 49.62 -0.01 36.36
N LEU A 18 49.43 -1.27 35.96
CA LEU A 18 49.25 -1.65 34.54
C LEU A 18 47.90 -2.29 34.20
N THR A 19 46.84 -1.99 34.94
CA THR A 19 45.46 -2.42 34.62
C THR A 19 44.43 -1.28 34.64
N GLY A 20 44.89 -0.02 34.69
CA GLY A 20 44.01 1.15 34.84
C GLY A 20 43.78 2.01 33.59
N THR A 21 44.39 1.71 32.44
CA THR A 21 44.31 2.60 31.26
C THR A 21 44.28 1.84 29.93
N ILE A 22 43.29 0.96 29.74
CA ILE A 22 42.86 0.53 28.39
C ILE A 22 41.34 0.44 28.34
N PHE A 23 40.62 1.49 28.75
CA PHE A 23 39.20 1.64 28.43
C PHE A 23 38.86 3.14 28.38
N LYS A 24 39.35 3.84 27.36
CA LYS A 24 38.74 5.07 26.84
C LYS A 24 39.34 5.41 25.49
N SER A 25 38.77 4.80 24.46
CA SER A 25 38.61 5.35 23.10
C SER A 25 38.09 4.24 22.20
N CYS A 26 36.96 3.63 22.57
CA CYS A 26 36.00 3.33 21.53
C CYS A 26 35.40 4.71 21.26
N ASN A 27 35.84 5.36 20.18
CA ASN A 27 35.04 6.42 19.60
C ASN A 27 33.69 5.76 19.34
N LEU A 28 32.70 6.06 20.19
CA LEU A 28 31.34 6.15 19.71
C LEU A 28 31.47 7.05 18.49
N VAL A 29 31.43 6.41 17.33
CA VAL A 29 30.95 7.08 16.13
C VAL A 29 29.67 7.72 16.63
N ASP A 30 29.67 9.05 16.73
CA ASP A 30 28.44 9.82 16.73
C ASP A 30 27.75 9.36 15.45
N ASN A 31 26.96 8.31 15.56
CA ASN A 31 25.81 8.14 14.73
C ASN A 31 25.10 9.45 15.00
N ASN A 32 25.11 10.34 14.01
CA ASN A 32 24.13 11.40 13.93
C ASN A 32 22.78 10.70 14.09
N GLU A 33 22.33 10.57 15.33
CA GLU A 33 20.97 10.26 15.69
C GLU A 33 20.22 11.38 14.97
N SER A 34 19.53 10.98 13.92
CA SER A 34 18.67 11.85 13.16
C SER A 34 17.82 12.61 14.19
N ASP A 35 18.02 13.93 14.33
CA ASP A 35 17.28 14.80 15.27
C ASP A 35 15.76 14.83 14.98
N PHE A 36 15.31 14.05 14.00
CA PHE A 36 13.90 13.85 13.69
C PHE A 36 13.26 12.85 14.65
N PRO A 37 12.08 13.17 15.21
CA PRO A 37 11.31 12.19 15.96
C PRO A 37 11.01 10.97 15.08
N ASP A 38 10.96 9.78 15.69
CA ASP A 38 10.62 8.50 15.03
C ASP A 38 9.17 8.44 14.49
N TRP A 39 8.47 9.56 14.51
CA TRP A 39 7.07 9.69 14.22
C TRP A 39 6.76 11.03 13.54
N PHE A 40 5.63 11.07 12.86
CA PHE A 40 5.16 12.23 12.13
C PHE A 40 3.65 12.42 12.37
N VAL A 41 3.24 13.62 12.77
CA VAL A 41 1.81 13.91 13.00
C VAL A 41 1.15 14.31 11.70
N ILE A 42 0.15 13.52 11.33
CA ILE A 42 -0.67 13.72 10.14
C ILE A 42 -1.44 15.04 10.25
N GLY A 43 -1.45 15.81 9.17
CA GLY A 43 -2.18 17.08 9.09
C GLY A 43 -1.57 18.24 9.90
N ASN A 44 -0.43 18.06 10.56
CA ASN A 44 0.31 19.17 11.18
C ASN A 44 1.19 19.86 10.14
N SER A 45 1.09 21.19 10.07
CA SER A 45 1.68 22.00 8.99
C SER A 45 2.97 22.72 9.35
N LYS A 46 3.47 22.58 10.58
CA LYS A 46 4.53 23.46 11.11
C LYS A 46 5.96 23.10 10.68
N GLU A 47 6.20 21.90 10.16
CA GLU A 47 7.54 21.35 9.87
C GLU A 47 7.60 20.58 8.54
N THR A 48 6.84 21.06 7.55
CA THR A 48 6.59 20.32 6.31
C THR A 48 6.44 21.25 5.12
N SER A 49 6.90 20.83 3.95
CA SER A 49 6.55 21.49 2.70
C SER A 49 5.11 21.14 2.32
N HIS A 50 4.30 22.13 1.94
CA HIS A 50 2.88 21.94 1.57
C HIS A 50 2.67 22.14 0.09
N LYS A 51 1.92 21.24 -0.53
CA LYS A 51 1.43 21.41 -1.90
C LYS A 51 -0.07 21.25 -1.94
N ILE A 52 -0.76 22.14 -2.66
CA ILE A 52 -2.20 22.06 -2.90
C ILE A 52 -2.40 21.62 -4.34
N TYR A 53 -3.21 20.59 -4.53
CA TYR A 53 -3.46 20.00 -5.85
C TYR A 53 -4.86 20.31 -6.37
N GLN A 54 -5.06 20.07 -7.66
CA GLN A 54 -6.37 20.20 -8.29
C GLN A 54 -7.22 18.93 -8.06
N SER A 55 -8.54 19.08 -8.21
CA SER A 55 -9.46 17.93 -8.16
C SER A 55 -9.39 17.11 -9.45
N LEU A 56 -9.39 15.78 -9.32
CA LEU A 56 -9.56 14.86 -10.44
C LEU A 56 -11.02 14.37 -10.48
N GLN A 57 -11.75 14.70 -11.52
CA GLN A 57 -13.07 14.10 -11.73
C GLN A 57 -12.92 12.82 -12.55
N VAL A 58 -13.62 11.77 -12.14
CA VAL A 58 -13.79 10.58 -12.99
C VAL A 58 -14.58 11.03 -14.21
N SER A 59 -13.99 10.92 -15.39
CA SER A 59 -14.68 11.25 -16.63
C SER A 59 -15.36 10.01 -17.18
N THR A 60 -16.59 10.20 -17.68
CA THR A 60 -17.30 9.16 -18.39
C THR A 60 -16.57 8.80 -19.67
N ARG A 61 -16.11 7.54 -19.77
CA ARG A 61 -15.45 6.91 -20.92
C ARG A 61 -14.05 7.44 -21.26
N SER A 62 -13.37 8.06 -20.31
CA SER A 62 -11.94 8.37 -20.48
C SER A 62 -11.20 8.15 -19.18
N ALA A 63 -10.00 7.56 -19.29
CA ALA A 63 -9.06 7.55 -18.21
C ALA A 63 -8.54 8.98 -17.97
N ASN A 64 -8.44 9.37 -16.71
CA ASN A 64 -7.83 10.62 -16.27
C ASN A 64 -6.76 10.29 -15.22
N SER A 65 -5.62 10.95 -15.32
CA SER A 65 -4.51 10.81 -14.38
C SER A 65 -4.13 12.17 -13.79
N LEU A 66 -3.80 12.19 -12.51
CA LEU A 66 -3.18 13.31 -11.83
C LEU A 66 -1.83 12.83 -11.28
N PHE A 67 -0.76 13.45 -11.77
CA PHE A 67 0.59 13.17 -11.33
C PHE A 67 1.00 14.11 -10.21
N VAL A 68 1.66 13.57 -9.21
CA VAL A 68 2.02 14.24 -7.98
C VAL A 68 3.51 14.06 -7.76
N ASP A 69 4.25 15.14 -7.90
CA ASP A 69 5.60 15.32 -7.35
C ASP A 69 5.41 15.90 -5.94
N VAL A 70 5.79 15.18 -4.88
CA VAL A 70 5.62 15.64 -3.48
C VAL A 70 6.85 16.36 -2.95
N ASP A 71 8.03 16.15 -3.52
CA ASP A 71 9.31 16.61 -2.99
C ASP A 71 10.02 17.69 -3.83
N ASP A 72 9.40 18.08 -4.95
CA ASP A 72 9.89 19.06 -5.95
C ASP A 72 11.22 18.66 -6.60
N ASP A 73 11.53 17.35 -6.71
CA ASP A 73 12.72 16.87 -7.41
C ASP A 73 12.58 16.90 -8.95
N GLY A 74 11.39 17.23 -9.46
CA GLY A 74 11.06 17.31 -10.88
C GLY A 74 10.58 15.98 -11.48
N LYS A 75 10.38 14.95 -10.67
CA LYS A 75 9.80 13.67 -11.06
C LYS A 75 8.49 13.44 -10.29
N ASN A 76 7.54 12.79 -10.96
CA ASN A 76 6.29 12.43 -10.32
C ASN A 76 6.49 11.19 -9.44
N ASP A 77 6.04 11.26 -8.19
CA ASP A 77 6.17 10.22 -7.18
C ASP A 77 4.93 9.33 -7.14
N PHE A 78 3.77 9.94 -7.32
CA PHE A 78 2.48 9.25 -7.32
C PHE A 78 1.66 9.59 -8.57
N GLU A 79 0.87 8.63 -9.04
CA GLU A 79 -0.21 8.84 -9.99
C GLU A 79 -1.53 8.47 -9.34
N PHE A 80 -2.47 9.40 -9.36
CA PHE A 80 -3.87 9.10 -9.10
C PHE A 80 -4.56 8.87 -10.43
N TYR A 81 -4.96 7.62 -10.67
CA TYR A 81 -5.61 7.18 -11.89
C TYR A 81 -7.09 7.00 -11.64
N THR A 82 -7.90 7.48 -12.57
CA THR A 82 -9.34 7.26 -12.57
C THR A 82 -9.82 6.87 -13.94
N GLU A 83 -10.76 5.95 -14.00
CA GLU A 83 -11.41 5.54 -15.24
C GLU A 83 -12.85 5.19 -14.93
N SER A 84 -13.74 5.51 -15.87
CA SER A 84 -15.04 4.83 -15.91
C SER A 84 -15.04 3.83 -17.06
N THR A 85 -15.29 2.57 -16.78
CA THR A 85 -15.60 1.60 -17.82
C THR A 85 -17.13 1.54 -17.99
N MET A 86 -17.58 1.29 -19.20
CA MET A 86 -19.00 1.12 -19.48
C MET A 86 -19.16 -0.05 -20.44
N SER A 87 -20.07 -0.96 -20.09
CA SER A 87 -20.44 -2.06 -20.96
C SER A 87 -21.94 -2.05 -21.20
N ALA A 88 -22.34 -2.42 -22.42
CA ALA A 88 -23.74 -2.46 -22.81
C ALA A 88 -24.49 -3.47 -21.93
N GLY A 89 -25.37 -2.96 -21.06
CA GLY A 89 -26.14 -3.76 -20.10
C GLY A 89 -25.52 -3.92 -18.71
N LEU A 90 -24.29 -3.44 -18.46
CA LEU A 90 -23.62 -3.56 -17.15
C LEU A 90 -23.66 -2.26 -16.32
N GLY A 91 -23.94 -1.11 -16.93
CA GLY A 91 -23.89 0.18 -16.25
C GLY A 91 -22.48 0.80 -16.29
N TYR A 92 -22.21 1.69 -15.33
CA TYR A 92 -20.94 2.41 -15.18
C TYR A 92 -20.11 1.76 -14.07
N GLU A 93 -18.87 1.38 -14.36
CA GLU A 93 -17.90 0.96 -13.34
C GLU A 93 -16.90 2.09 -13.14
N ALA A 94 -16.74 2.55 -11.91
CA ALA A 94 -15.70 3.52 -11.58
C ALA A 94 -14.50 2.81 -10.96
N ILE A 95 -13.32 3.15 -11.47
CA ILE A 95 -12.03 2.68 -10.99
C ILE A 95 -11.26 3.91 -10.50
N MET A 96 -10.73 3.83 -9.28
CA MET A 96 -9.80 4.83 -8.73
C MET A 96 -8.60 4.11 -8.12
N GLU A 97 -7.40 4.51 -8.51
CA GLU A 97 -6.15 3.91 -8.07
C GLU A 97 -5.15 5.00 -7.64
N LEU A 98 -4.34 4.67 -6.63
CA LEU A 98 -3.12 5.39 -6.28
C LEU A 98 -1.94 4.50 -6.66
N LYS A 99 -1.07 4.98 -7.53
CA LYS A 99 0.12 4.25 -7.99
C LYS A 99 1.37 4.93 -7.47
N CYS A 100 2.26 4.18 -6.83
CA CYS A 100 3.65 4.62 -6.64
C CYS A 100 4.39 4.55 -7.98
N LEU A 101 4.92 5.67 -8.44
CA LEU A 101 5.69 5.75 -9.70
C LEU A 101 7.20 5.62 -9.46
N ASN A 102 7.63 5.81 -8.22
CA ASN A 102 9.02 5.86 -7.82
C ASN A 102 9.27 4.81 -6.71
N GLU A 103 10.25 3.92 -6.91
CA GLU A 103 10.60 2.86 -5.94
C GLU A 103 11.10 3.40 -4.60
N SER A 104 11.45 4.69 -4.54
CA SER A 104 11.80 5.39 -3.31
C SER A 104 10.60 5.76 -2.44
N PHE A 105 9.37 5.65 -2.95
CA PHE A 105 8.15 6.04 -2.24
C PHE A 105 7.28 4.84 -1.90
N PHE A 106 6.90 4.76 -0.63
CA PHE A 106 6.14 3.65 -0.08
C PHE A 106 4.92 4.20 0.67
N VAL A 107 3.75 3.62 0.45
CA VAL A 107 2.50 4.00 1.12
C VAL A 107 2.28 3.12 2.34
N SER A 108 1.84 3.73 3.44
CA SER A 108 1.44 3.03 4.66
C SER A 108 0.18 2.22 4.40
N CYS A 109 0.21 0.92 4.66
CA CYS A 109 -0.88 0.01 4.33
C CYS A 109 -1.01 -1.15 5.31
N ASN A 110 -2.17 -1.80 5.30
CA ASN A 110 -2.38 -3.10 5.91
C ASN A 110 -2.18 -4.19 4.85
N GLU A 111 -1.42 -5.22 5.19
CA GLU A 111 -1.38 -6.46 4.42
C GLU A 111 -2.59 -7.33 4.82
N LEU A 112 -3.51 -7.55 3.88
CA LEU A 112 -4.70 -8.36 4.09
C LEU A 112 -4.62 -9.61 3.23
N TYR A 113 -4.99 -10.75 3.80
CA TYR A 113 -5.12 -12.02 3.07
C TYR A 113 -6.58 -12.26 2.74
N ASP A 114 -6.91 -12.19 1.45
CA ASP A 114 -8.25 -12.38 0.98
C ASP A 114 -8.45 -13.84 0.55
N SER A 115 -9.40 -14.51 1.20
CA SER A 115 -9.79 -15.86 0.80
C SER A 115 -10.92 -15.76 -0.20
N LEU A 116 -10.61 -16.01 -1.47
CA LEU A 116 -11.59 -15.98 -2.53
C LEU A 116 -12.34 -17.31 -2.57
N TYR A 117 -13.66 -17.23 -2.71
CA TYR A 117 -14.55 -18.37 -2.87
C TYR A 117 -15.25 -18.29 -4.22
N LEU A 118 -15.29 -19.40 -4.95
CA LEU A 118 -15.94 -19.51 -6.25
C LEU A 118 -17.19 -20.39 -6.14
N LYS A 119 -18.30 -19.89 -6.66
CA LYS A 119 -19.47 -20.69 -7.02
C LYS A 119 -19.58 -20.76 -8.55
N THR A 120 -19.84 -21.95 -9.07
CA THR A 120 -20.15 -22.16 -10.49
C THR A 120 -21.55 -22.73 -10.64
N ASP A 121 -22.42 -22.02 -11.35
CA ASP A 121 -23.75 -22.49 -11.74
C ASP A 121 -23.76 -22.78 -13.25
N THR A 122 -24.36 -23.91 -13.63
CA THR A 122 -24.48 -24.31 -15.05
C THR A 122 -25.94 -24.55 -15.39
N SER A 123 -26.41 -23.96 -16.49
CA SER A 123 -27.77 -24.19 -17.01
C SER A 123 -27.75 -24.55 -18.49
N PHE A 124 -28.73 -25.35 -18.91
CA PHE A 124 -28.86 -25.86 -20.28
C PHE A 124 -30.20 -25.43 -20.88
N VAL A 125 -30.18 -24.96 -22.13
CA VAL A 125 -31.39 -24.62 -22.88
C VAL A 125 -31.32 -25.29 -24.25
N ASN A 126 -32.30 -26.13 -24.56
CA ASN A 126 -32.46 -26.70 -25.89
C ASN A 126 -33.32 -25.74 -26.73
N ALA A 127 -32.77 -25.21 -27.81
CA ALA A 127 -33.49 -24.35 -28.74
C ALA A 127 -33.00 -24.60 -30.17
N ASP A 128 -33.92 -24.82 -31.11
CA ASP A 128 -33.64 -24.86 -32.55
C ASP A 128 -32.50 -25.83 -32.96
N ASN A 129 -32.54 -27.08 -32.49
CA ASN A 129 -31.50 -28.11 -32.70
C ASN A 129 -30.10 -27.72 -32.17
N LEU A 130 -30.03 -26.73 -31.28
CA LEU A 130 -28.83 -26.32 -30.60
C LEU A 130 -28.97 -26.47 -29.09
N VAL A 131 -27.90 -26.91 -28.44
CA VAL A 131 -27.76 -26.91 -26.99
C VAL A 131 -27.03 -25.63 -26.59
N LYS A 132 -27.70 -24.76 -25.84
CA LYS A 132 -27.08 -23.59 -25.23
C LYS A 132 -26.67 -23.92 -23.80
N VAL A 133 -25.39 -23.80 -23.50
CA VAL A 133 -24.81 -24.02 -22.17
C VAL A 133 -24.43 -22.67 -21.60
N TYR A 134 -24.94 -22.34 -20.41
CA TYR A 134 -24.56 -21.13 -19.70
C TYR A 134 -23.79 -21.51 -18.44
N ILE A 135 -22.56 -21.03 -18.32
CA ILE A 135 -21.68 -21.24 -17.18
C ILE A 135 -21.49 -19.90 -16.48
N TRP A 136 -21.97 -19.80 -15.25
CA TRP A 136 -21.92 -18.59 -14.43
C TRP A 136 -20.96 -18.82 -13.27
N ARG A 137 -19.91 -18.02 -13.19
CA ARG A 137 -18.92 -18.03 -12.11
C ARG A 137 -19.13 -16.80 -11.23
N LYS A 138 -19.28 -16.98 -9.93
CA LYS A 138 -19.31 -15.88 -8.95
C LYS A 138 -18.19 -16.05 -7.94
N ILE A 139 -17.29 -15.07 -7.89
CA ILE A 139 -16.17 -15.01 -6.95
C ILE A 139 -16.53 -14.03 -5.83
N THR A 140 -16.40 -14.48 -4.58
CA THR A 140 -16.75 -13.71 -3.38
C THR A 140 -15.63 -13.76 -2.35
N CYS A 141 -15.62 -12.78 -1.47
CA CYS A 141 -14.66 -12.58 -0.39
C CYS A 141 -14.91 -13.47 0.84
N ALA A 142 -16.11 -14.04 0.89
CA ALA A 142 -16.59 -14.85 1.99
C ALA A 142 -17.35 -16.05 1.45
N LYS A 143 -17.30 -17.14 2.22
CA LYS A 143 -18.12 -18.32 1.95
C LYS A 143 -19.57 -18.01 2.30
N ILE A 144 -20.39 -17.72 1.28
CA ILE A 144 -21.82 -17.42 1.47
C ILE A 144 -22.58 -18.71 1.85
N ASP A 145 -22.33 -19.80 1.12
CA ASP A 145 -22.95 -21.10 1.37
C ASP A 145 -22.00 -22.25 0.99
N GLU A 146 -22.47 -23.50 1.06
CA GLU A 146 -21.65 -24.69 0.77
C GLU A 146 -21.26 -24.86 -0.71
N LYS A 147 -21.97 -24.18 -1.62
CA LYS A 147 -21.69 -24.19 -3.06
C LYS A 147 -20.48 -23.32 -3.40
N TYR A 148 -20.16 -22.34 -2.56
CA TYR A 148 -18.93 -21.54 -2.66
C TYR A 148 -17.73 -22.33 -2.13
N LYS A 149 -16.80 -22.67 -3.02
CA LYS A 149 -15.58 -23.41 -2.70
C LYS A 149 -14.38 -22.47 -2.62
N PRO A 150 -13.41 -22.70 -1.71
CA PRO A 150 -12.15 -21.97 -1.72
C PRO A 150 -11.54 -22.03 -3.13
N TYR A 151 -11.20 -20.88 -3.68
CA TYR A 151 -10.73 -20.71 -5.04
C TYR A 151 -9.27 -20.27 -5.06
N ALA A 152 -8.96 -19.22 -4.32
CA ALA A 152 -7.62 -18.65 -4.25
C ALA A 152 -7.42 -17.91 -2.91
N LYS A 153 -6.17 -17.60 -2.62
CA LYS A 153 -5.80 -16.60 -1.62
C LYS A 153 -5.00 -15.52 -2.32
N GLU A 154 -5.38 -14.27 -2.13
CA GLU A 154 -4.67 -13.12 -2.67
C GLU A 154 -4.18 -12.25 -1.52
N THR A 155 -2.93 -11.78 -1.61
CA THR A 155 -2.43 -10.73 -0.72
C THR A 155 -2.85 -9.39 -1.33
N ILE A 156 -3.50 -8.56 -0.52
CA ILE A 156 -3.96 -7.23 -0.92
C ILE A 156 -3.33 -6.21 0.03
N TYR A 157 -2.73 -5.17 -0.54
CA TYR A 157 -2.26 -4.03 0.22
C TYR A 157 -3.33 -2.95 0.24
N TYR A 158 -3.82 -2.64 1.43
CA TYR A 158 -4.89 -1.67 1.63
C TYR A 158 -4.34 -0.43 2.34
N PRO A 159 -4.33 0.77 1.71
CA PRO A 159 -3.77 1.97 2.34
C PRO A 159 -4.44 2.24 3.69
N MET A 160 -3.64 2.59 4.70
CA MET A 160 -4.18 3.01 5.98
C MET A 160 -4.81 4.40 5.84
N SER A 161 -5.99 4.56 6.44
CA SER A 161 -6.68 5.85 6.52
C SER A 161 -6.33 6.53 7.84
N TYR A 162 -5.82 7.75 7.75
CA TYR A 162 -5.50 8.58 8.91
C TYR A 162 -6.41 9.80 8.97
N LEU A 163 -6.61 10.31 10.17
CA LEU A 163 -7.21 11.60 10.48
C LEU A 163 -6.12 12.62 10.87
N ALA A 164 -6.43 13.91 10.77
CA ALA A 164 -5.54 14.94 11.26
C ALA A 164 -5.31 14.78 12.78
N GLY A 165 -4.05 14.82 13.20
CA GLY A 165 -3.63 14.54 14.58
C GLY A 165 -3.20 13.09 14.83
N ASP A 166 -3.50 12.16 13.92
CA ASP A 166 -2.96 10.80 14.00
C ASP A 166 -1.44 10.81 13.80
N THR A 167 -0.79 9.72 14.22
CA THR A 167 0.66 9.58 14.16
C THR A 167 1.03 8.46 13.20
N LEU A 168 1.98 8.75 12.32
CA LEU A 168 2.63 7.81 11.42
C LEU A 168 4.03 7.52 11.96
N PHE A 169 4.46 6.27 11.96
CA PHE A 169 5.76 5.84 12.49
C PHE A 169 6.63 5.22 11.40
N TYR A 170 7.96 5.33 11.53
CA TYR A 170 8.89 4.74 10.55
C TYR A 170 8.82 3.21 10.44
N ASN A 171 8.39 2.56 11.51
CA ASN A 171 8.26 1.10 11.63
C ASN A 171 6.86 0.59 11.23
N ASP A 172 5.94 1.46 10.79
CA ASP A 172 4.69 1.02 10.19
C ASP A 172 4.97 0.20 8.92
N TYR A 173 3.96 -0.54 8.46
CA TYR A 173 4.08 -1.33 7.25
C TYR A 173 3.91 -0.43 6.01
N PHE A 174 4.92 -0.43 5.14
CA PHE A 174 4.97 0.41 3.95
C PHE A 174 5.28 -0.42 2.70
N VAL A 175 4.55 -0.16 1.61
CA VAL A 175 4.72 -0.86 0.32
C VAL A 175 4.72 0.13 -0.83
N SER A 176 5.52 -0.13 -1.86
CA SER A 176 5.47 0.59 -3.14
C SER A 176 4.72 -0.28 -4.16
N ASP A 177 3.46 0.06 -4.44
CA ASP A 177 2.60 -0.71 -5.37
C ASP A 177 1.48 0.19 -5.93
N THR A 178 0.53 -0.42 -6.64
CA THR A 178 -0.75 0.17 -7.03
C THR A 178 -1.84 -0.21 -6.03
N PHE A 179 -2.44 0.80 -5.43
CA PHE A 179 -3.50 0.67 -4.45
C PHE A 179 -4.85 1.01 -5.05
N LYS A 180 -5.80 0.07 -4.98
CA LYS A 180 -7.18 0.33 -5.39
C LYS A 180 -7.90 1.11 -4.29
N LEU A 181 -8.28 2.35 -4.62
CA LEU A 181 -9.06 3.19 -3.73
C LEU A 181 -10.55 2.89 -3.89
N LEU A 182 -11.05 2.85 -5.12
CA LEU A 182 -12.43 2.52 -5.40
C LEU A 182 -12.50 1.56 -6.59
N TYR A 183 -13.37 0.56 -6.46
CA TYR A 183 -13.76 -0.31 -7.56
C TYR A 183 -15.17 -0.82 -7.30
N ASN A 184 -16.14 -0.35 -8.08
CA ASN A 184 -17.53 -0.80 -7.97
C ASN A 184 -17.83 -1.77 -9.13
N PRO A 185 -17.64 -3.09 -8.96
CA PRO A 185 -17.99 -4.04 -10.01
C PRO A 185 -19.51 -4.00 -10.23
N PRO A 186 -19.97 -4.12 -11.47
CA PRO A 186 -21.40 -4.26 -11.72
C PRO A 186 -21.85 -5.62 -11.19
N ASP A 187 -23.10 -5.70 -10.77
CA ASP A 187 -23.78 -6.95 -10.36
C ASP A 187 -23.94 -7.97 -11.52
N TYR A 188 -23.38 -7.71 -12.70
CA TYR A 188 -23.64 -8.41 -13.94
C TYR A 188 -22.32 -8.86 -14.62
N PRO A 189 -22.30 -9.97 -15.39
CA PRO A 189 -21.05 -10.65 -15.73
C PRO A 189 -20.08 -9.87 -16.61
N VAL A 190 -18.80 -9.92 -16.23
CA VAL A 190 -17.64 -9.19 -16.77
C VAL A 190 -17.18 -9.71 -18.15
N SER A 191 -17.71 -10.83 -18.62
CA SER A 191 -17.50 -11.32 -19.98
C SER A 191 -18.62 -12.25 -20.42
N MET A 192 -19.02 -12.18 -21.69
CA MET A 192 -19.79 -13.22 -22.36
C MET A 192 -18.99 -13.68 -23.56
N SER A 193 -18.26 -14.80 -23.42
CA SER A 193 -17.67 -15.47 -24.57
C SER A 193 -18.59 -16.59 -25.03
N GLY A 194 -18.99 -16.54 -26.30
CA GLY A 194 -19.79 -17.56 -26.98
C GLY A 194 -18.89 -18.42 -27.84
N VAL A 195 -18.63 -19.66 -27.45
CA VAL A 195 -17.90 -20.63 -28.30
C VAL A 195 -18.90 -21.60 -28.89
N ARG A 196 -19.05 -21.60 -30.22
CA ARG A 196 -19.85 -22.61 -30.93
C ARG A 196 -18.98 -23.81 -31.27
N LYS A 197 -19.39 -24.99 -30.83
CA LYS A 197 -18.81 -26.27 -31.23
C LYS A 197 -19.94 -27.22 -31.60
N ASN A 198 -20.01 -27.60 -32.87
CA ASN A 198 -21.08 -28.41 -33.44
C ASN A 198 -22.46 -27.77 -33.21
N ASP A 199 -23.35 -28.50 -32.55
CA ASP A 199 -24.70 -28.13 -32.13
C ASP A 199 -24.72 -27.40 -30.77
N THR A 200 -23.56 -27.15 -30.16
CA THR A 200 -23.48 -26.54 -28.83
C THR A 200 -22.93 -25.11 -28.89
N ILE A 201 -23.56 -24.19 -28.19
CA ILE A 201 -23.03 -22.84 -27.93
C ILE A 201 -22.83 -22.69 -26.42
N THR A 202 -21.59 -22.42 -26.02
CA THR A 202 -21.24 -22.20 -24.60
C THR A 202 -21.05 -20.72 -24.33
N TYR A 203 -21.81 -20.20 -23.37
CA TYR A 203 -21.66 -18.86 -22.81
C TYR A 203 -20.97 -18.96 -21.45
N ASN A 204 -19.82 -18.29 -21.31
CA ASN A 204 -19.16 -18.14 -20.01
C ASN A 204 -19.40 -16.75 -19.46
N SER A 205 -19.69 -16.66 -18.17
CA SER A 205 -19.88 -15.42 -17.42
C SER A 205 -19.15 -15.52 -16.08
N THR A 206 -18.47 -14.44 -15.69
CA THR A 206 -17.78 -14.34 -14.39
C THR A 206 -18.12 -13.01 -13.73
N THR A 207 -18.47 -13.04 -12.44
CA THR A 207 -18.61 -11.87 -11.56
C THR A 207 -17.64 -12.01 -10.38
N ARG A 208 -17.13 -10.89 -9.87
CA ARG A 208 -16.18 -10.86 -8.74
C ARG A 208 -16.50 -9.69 -7.81
N ASP A 209 -16.72 -10.00 -6.54
CA ASP A 209 -16.81 -8.99 -5.48
C ASP A 209 -15.39 -8.55 -5.10
N TYR A 210 -15.20 -7.25 -4.82
CA TYR A 210 -13.97 -6.73 -4.23
C TYR A 210 -14.14 -6.57 -2.72
N CYS A 211 -13.17 -7.09 -1.99
CA CYS A 211 -13.33 -7.44 -0.59
C CYS A 211 -12.94 -6.33 0.38
N PHE A 212 -12.10 -5.42 -0.09
CA PHE A 212 -11.63 -4.27 0.65
C PHE A 212 -11.59 -3.07 -0.29
N LEU A 213 -12.61 -2.23 -0.19
CA LEU A 213 -12.71 -0.97 -0.93
C LEU A 213 -12.52 0.19 0.03
N PHE A 214 -11.76 1.18 -0.41
CA PHE A 214 -11.63 2.44 0.28
C PHE A 214 -12.97 3.16 0.17
N ARG A 215 -13.78 3.07 1.23
CA ARG A 215 -15.13 3.63 1.23
C ARG A 215 -15.07 5.15 1.19
N TYR A 216 -16.15 5.75 0.67
CA TYR A 216 -16.43 7.18 0.71
C TYR A 216 -15.91 7.81 2.01
N SER A 217 -14.98 8.75 1.87
CA SER A 217 -14.43 9.42 3.03
C SER A 217 -13.97 10.84 2.66
N PRO A 218 -14.64 11.88 3.18
CA PRO A 218 -14.25 13.25 2.94
C PRO A 218 -13.01 13.58 3.78
N GLY A 219 -11.91 13.96 3.11
CA GLY A 219 -10.75 14.55 3.78
C GLY A 219 -9.93 13.57 4.63
N ILE A 220 -9.61 12.41 4.08
CA ILE A 220 -8.72 11.42 4.70
C ILE A 220 -7.27 11.62 4.28
N PHE A 221 -6.37 11.16 5.14
CA PHE A 221 -4.95 11.17 4.90
C PHE A 221 -4.43 9.76 4.63
N ILE A 222 -3.52 9.65 3.67
CA ILE A 222 -2.74 8.45 3.38
C ILE A 222 -1.29 8.77 3.76
N GLY A 223 -0.75 8.04 4.73
CA GLY A 223 0.66 8.17 5.13
C GLY A 223 1.59 7.54 4.09
N PHE A 224 2.75 8.15 3.88
CA PHE A 224 3.81 7.58 3.04
C PHE A 224 5.19 7.77 3.67
N LYS A 225 6.14 6.98 3.17
CA LYS A 225 7.56 7.05 3.49
C LYS A 225 8.37 7.19 2.20
N LYS A 226 9.29 8.15 2.19
CA LYS A 226 10.30 8.31 1.14
C LYS A 226 11.65 7.82 1.64
N LYS A 227 12.35 7.04 0.84
CA LYS A 227 13.77 6.70 1.05
C LYS A 227 14.62 7.50 0.07
N ALA A 228 15.41 8.43 0.58
CA ALA A 228 16.33 9.22 -0.24
C ALA A 228 17.75 9.07 0.34
N ASP A 229 18.67 8.55 -0.46
CA ASP A 229 20.04 8.21 -0.06
C ASP A 229 20.09 7.27 1.15
N LYS A 230 20.44 7.81 2.33
CA LYS A 230 20.53 7.10 3.62
C LYS A 230 19.54 7.64 4.65
N THR A 231 18.55 8.40 4.21
CA THR A 231 17.58 9.06 5.07
C THR A 231 16.18 8.66 4.66
N GLU A 232 15.34 8.41 5.65
CA GLU A 232 13.91 8.18 5.46
C GLU A 232 13.16 9.45 5.85
N TYR A 233 12.08 9.76 5.15
CA TYR A 233 11.19 10.88 5.45
C TYR A 233 9.76 10.36 5.48
N LEU A 234 8.98 10.82 6.43
CA LEU A 234 7.54 10.56 6.49
C LEU A 234 6.77 11.71 5.86
N GLY A 235 5.61 11.38 5.31
CA GLY A 235 4.71 12.34 4.70
C GLY A 235 3.28 11.84 4.67
N TRP A 236 2.38 12.70 4.18
CA TRP A 236 0.99 12.35 3.96
C TRP A 236 0.43 12.97 2.68
N LEU A 237 -0.56 12.28 2.10
CA LEU A 237 -1.42 12.76 1.02
C LEU A 237 -2.83 12.91 1.57
N LYS A 238 -3.44 14.09 1.48
CA LYS A 238 -4.85 14.26 1.80
C LYS A 238 -5.69 14.13 0.54
N ILE A 239 -6.61 13.19 0.58
CA ILE A 239 -7.55 12.95 -0.50
C ILE A 239 -8.99 13.03 0.01
N SER A 240 -9.90 13.18 -0.94
CA SER A 240 -11.33 13.14 -0.70
C SER A 240 -11.97 12.35 -1.81
N ILE A 241 -12.56 11.20 -1.46
CA ILE A 241 -13.35 10.38 -2.38
C ILE A 241 -14.81 10.81 -2.19
N LEU A 242 -15.32 11.58 -3.14
CA LEU A 242 -16.67 12.11 -3.15
C LEU A 242 -17.53 11.30 -4.13
N ASP A 243 -18.32 10.40 -3.58
CA ASP A 243 -19.13 9.42 -4.32
C ASP A 243 -18.28 8.52 -5.24
N ASP A 244 -18.93 7.79 -6.15
CA ASP A 244 -18.24 6.87 -7.07
C ASP A 244 -17.47 7.57 -8.21
N TYR A 245 -17.54 8.90 -8.34
CA TYR A 245 -17.10 9.61 -9.56
C TYR A 245 -16.12 10.76 -9.32
N LYS A 246 -15.66 11.01 -8.09
CA LYS A 246 -14.75 12.13 -7.85
C LYS A 246 -13.71 11.83 -6.80
N LEU A 247 -12.45 11.99 -7.19
CA LEU A 247 -11.29 11.93 -6.30
C LEU A 247 -10.61 13.30 -6.28
N THR A 248 -10.61 13.96 -5.15
CA THR A 248 -9.89 15.23 -4.99
C THR A 248 -8.64 15.00 -4.17
N ILE A 249 -7.46 15.29 -4.72
CA ILE A 249 -6.27 15.49 -3.91
C ILE A 249 -6.33 16.92 -3.42
N LEU A 250 -6.32 17.09 -2.11
CA LEU A 250 -6.44 18.41 -1.49
C LEU A 250 -5.05 18.97 -1.20
N GLU A 251 -4.17 18.14 -0.63
CA GLU A 251 -2.87 18.59 -0.14
C GLU A 251 -1.90 17.41 0.03
N SER A 252 -0.60 17.68 -0.02
CA SER A 252 0.44 16.77 0.46
C SER A 252 1.41 17.49 1.38
N ALA A 253 2.06 16.72 2.24
CA ALA A 253 3.15 17.18 3.06
C ALA A 253 4.23 16.10 3.23
N ILE A 254 5.49 16.52 3.31
CA ILE A 254 6.64 15.66 3.63
C ILE A 254 7.51 16.38 4.68
N GLN A 255 8.14 15.63 5.57
CA GLN A 255 9.11 16.16 6.53
C GLN A 255 10.23 16.91 5.80
N GLU A 256 10.48 18.15 6.23
CA GLU A 256 11.63 18.93 5.78
C GLU A 256 12.90 18.52 6.56
N LYS A 257 14.07 18.73 5.95
CA LYS A 257 15.37 18.59 6.61
C LYS A 257 15.65 19.73 7.60
#